data_AF-A0A6G8UES1-F1
#
_entry.id   AF-A0A6G8UES1-F1
#
_cell.length_a   1.000
_cell.length_b   1.000
_cell.length_c   1.000
_cell.angle_alpha   90.00
_cell.angle_beta   90.00
_cell.angle_gamma   90.00
#
_symmetry.space_group_name_H-M   'P 1'
#
loop_
_entity.id
_entity.type
_entity.pdbx_description
1 polymer ?
#
loop_
_entity_poly.entity_id
_entity_poly.type
_entity_poly.pdbx_seq_one_letter_code
_entity_poly.pdbx_strand_id
1 'polypeptide(L)'
;MSRESQSHKQFSDGYFLTKELIDWFWSAYVPTGVDRTHPRLSPLLANDFKGLPPAFVLTAGYDPLRDEGRAYAERLIDAGVKTTYVNYPGTIHGCFSLTRFLSQGLKANEEAAAVMGAFFGT
;
A
#
# COMPACT_ATOMS: atom_id res chain seq x y z
N MET A 1 0.50 14.04 1.16
CA MET A 1 -0.51 13.08 1.68
C MET A 1 -1.83 13.79 1.93
N SER A 2 -2.94 13.06 1.97
CA SER A 2 -4.29 13.58 2.29
C SER A 2 -4.69 13.36 3.76
N ARG A 3 -4.16 12.32 4.40
CA ARG A 3 -4.20 12.08 5.85
C ARG A 3 -2.85 11.56 6.33
N GLU A 4 -2.53 11.80 7.60
CA GLU A 4 -1.28 11.37 8.22
C GLU A 4 -1.55 10.20 9.18
N SER A 5 -0.85 9.07 8.98
CA SER A 5 -0.93 7.87 9.81
C SER A 5 0.26 7.80 10.78
N GLN A 6 0.28 6.80 11.67
CA GLN A 6 1.42 6.60 12.57
C GLN A 6 2.67 6.14 11.81
N SER A 7 2.54 5.25 10.83
CA SER A 7 3.66 4.80 9.99
C SER A 7 4.31 5.94 9.20
N HIS A 8 3.54 6.95 8.75
CA HIS A 8 4.11 8.15 8.12
C HIS A 8 5.09 8.89 9.02
N LYS A 9 4.82 8.94 10.33
CA LYS A 9 5.68 9.59 11.33
C LYS A 9 6.84 8.68 11.74
N GLN A 10 6.54 7.40 11.99
CA GLN A 10 7.51 6.44 12.50
C GLN A 10 8.65 6.17 11.50
N PHE A 11 8.34 6.18 10.20
CA PHE A 11 9.28 5.88 9.13
C PHE A 11 9.49 7.06 8.18
N SER A 12 9.30 8.29 8.66
CA SER A 12 9.40 9.50 7.83
C SER A 12 10.78 9.71 7.20
N ASP A 13 11.82 9.09 7.75
CA ASP A 13 13.19 9.21 7.26
C ASP A 13 13.98 7.90 7.48
N GLY A 14 15.07 7.71 6.75
CA GLY A 14 16.01 6.60 6.93
C GLY A 14 15.61 5.26 6.30
N TYR A 15 14.36 5.08 5.84
CA TYR A 15 13.83 3.81 5.34
C TYR A 15 13.43 3.85 3.84
N PHE A 16 14.38 4.20 2.98
CA PHE A 16 14.26 4.24 1.50
C PHE A 16 13.20 5.24 0.98
N LEU A 17 11.91 4.98 1.18
CA LEU A 17 10.85 5.95 0.92
C LEU A 17 10.74 6.89 2.11
N THR A 18 11.12 8.16 1.94
CA THR A 18 11.06 9.18 2.99
C THR A 18 9.86 10.11 2.81
N LYS A 19 9.50 10.81 3.88
CA LYS A 19 8.49 11.88 3.85
C LYS A 19 8.86 12.97 2.84
N GLU A 20 10.13 13.37 2.79
CA GLU A 20 10.60 14.37 1.81
C GLU A 20 10.35 13.90 0.37
N LEU A 21 10.68 12.64 0.06
CA LEU A 21 10.44 12.08 -1.26
C LEU A 21 8.94 11.98 -1.58
N ILE A 22 8.11 11.60 -0.61
CA ILE A 22 6.65 11.60 -0.77
C ILE A 22 6.13 13.02 -1.03
N ASP A 23 6.57 14.02 -0.27
CA ASP A 23 6.17 15.41 -0.45
C ASP A 23 6.60 15.96 -1.82
N TRP A 24 7.78 15.56 -2.29
CA TRP A 24 8.26 15.85 -3.65
C TRP A 24 7.37 15.21 -4.72
N PHE A 25 6.97 13.94 -4.57
CA PHE A 25 6.00 13.31 -5.49
C PHE A 25 4.66 14.04 -5.49
N TRP A 26 4.15 14.45 -4.32
CA TRP A 26 2.90 15.19 -4.23
C TRP A 26 2.98 16.56 -4.91
N SER A 27 4.10 17.28 -4.79
CA SER A 27 4.27 18.60 -5.42
C SER A 27 4.38 18.51 -6.94
N ALA A 28 4.98 17.43 -7.46
CA ALA A 28 5.06 17.17 -8.90
C ALA A 28 3.72 16.68 -9.49
N TYR A 29 2.98 15.85 -8.75
CA TYR A 29 1.78 15.18 -9.27
C TYR A 29 0.49 15.98 -9.09
N VAL A 30 0.36 16.76 -8.01
CA VAL A 30 -0.93 17.38 -7.62
C VAL A 30 -0.84 18.90 -7.72
N PRO A 31 -1.52 19.52 -8.70
CA PRO A 31 -1.55 20.96 -8.83
C PRO A 31 -2.09 21.67 -7.59
N THR A 32 -1.65 22.90 -7.38
CA THR A 32 -2.15 23.78 -6.32
C THR A 32 -3.67 23.93 -6.42
N GLY A 33 -4.37 23.84 -5.28
CA GLY A 33 -5.83 23.99 -5.19
C GLY A 33 -6.63 22.71 -5.45
N VAL A 34 -5.99 21.61 -5.86
CA VAL A 34 -6.67 20.32 -5.97
C VAL A 34 -6.91 19.73 -4.59
N ASP A 35 -8.16 19.33 -4.34
CA ASP A 35 -8.56 18.63 -3.11
C ASP A 35 -7.90 17.24 -3.04
N ARG A 36 -6.95 17.11 -2.12
CA ARG A 36 -6.22 15.86 -1.87
C ARG A 36 -7.11 14.76 -1.29
N THR A 37 -8.28 15.08 -0.76
CA THR A 37 -9.22 14.09 -0.22
C THR A 37 -10.05 13.39 -1.29
N HIS A 38 -10.00 13.88 -2.53
CA HIS A 38 -10.73 13.29 -3.64
C HIS A 38 -10.36 11.80 -3.83
N PRO A 39 -11.33 10.86 -4.01
CA PRO A 39 -11.06 9.41 -4.06
C PRO A 39 -10.05 8.95 -5.12
N ARG A 40 -9.91 9.70 -6.23
CA ARG A 40 -8.86 9.47 -7.23
C ARG A 40 -7.42 9.64 -6.70
N LEU A 41 -7.23 10.46 -5.66
CA LEU A 41 -5.95 10.66 -4.98
C LEU A 41 -5.89 9.91 -3.64
N SER A 42 -7.04 9.59 -3.06
CA SER A 42 -7.16 9.00 -1.73
C SER A 42 -8.28 7.99 -1.69
N PRO A 43 -8.11 6.82 -2.34
CA PRO A 43 -9.18 5.83 -2.50
C PRO A 43 -9.67 5.27 -1.16
N LEU A 44 -8.84 5.31 -0.11
CA LEU A 44 -9.26 5.00 1.27
C LEU A 44 -10.45 5.85 1.75
N LEU A 45 -10.64 7.05 1.18
CA LEU A 45 -11.71 7.98 1.54
C LEU A 45 -12.98 7.80 0.71
N ALA A 46 -13.04 6.82 -0.21
CA ALA A 46 -14.27 6.53 -0.92
C ALA A 46 -15.39 6.15 0.07
N ASN A 47 -16.62 6.58 -0.23
CA ASN A 47 -17.78 6.36 0.64
C ASN A 47 -18.23 4.90 0.68
N ASP A 48 -18.01 4.15 -0.40
CA ASP A 48 -18.44 2.76 -0.54
C ASP A 48 -17.35 1.90 -1.19
N PHE A 49 -17.20 0.68 -0.70
CA PHE A 49 -16.24 -0.33 -1.14
C PHE A 49 -16.95 -1.61 -1.63
N LYS A 50 -18.29 -1.65 -1.58
CA LYS A 50 -19.08 -2.80 -2.05
C LYS A 50 -18.92 -3.02 -3.55
N GLY A 51 -18.91 -4.29 -3.95
CA GLY A 51 -18.82 -4.68 -5.35
C GLY A 51 -17.45 -4.47 -6.00
N LEU A 52 -16.44 -4.03 -5.24
CA LEU A 52 -15.06 -4.03 -5.70
C LEU A 52 -14.55 -5.46 -5.93
N PRO A 53 -13.59 -5.65 -6.86
CA PRO A 53 -13.05 -6.97 -7.15
C PRO A 53 -12.28 -7.55 -5.94
N PRO A 54 -12.15 -8.88 -5.86
CA PRO A 54 -11.24 -9.52 -4.92
C PRO A 54 -9.83 -8.92 -4.98
N ALA A 55 -9.18 -8.80 -3.83
CA ALA A 55 -7.93 -8.06 -3.71
C ALA A 55 -6.85 -8.85 -2.96
N PHE A 56 -5.60 -8.67 -3.38
CA PHE A 56 -4.41 -9.00 -2.60
C PHE A 56 -3.72 -7.68 -2.23
N VAL A 57 -3.53 -7.44 -0.94
CA VAL A 57 -2.91 -6.21 -0.42
C VAL A 57 -1.68 -6.58 0.40
N LEU A 58 -0.52 -6.09 -0.02
CA LEU A 58 0.76 -6.30 0.66
C LEU A 58 1.29 -4.98 1.23
N THR A 59 1.82 -5.05 2.44
CA THR A 59 2.53 -3.93 3.08
C THR A 59 3.92 -4.35 3.55
N ALA A 60 4.85 -3.40 3.61
CA ALA A 60 6.18 -3.58 4.20
C ALA A 60 6.23 -2.99 5.62
N GLY A 61 6.97 -3.64 6.52
CA GLY A 61 6.96 -3.28 7.95
C GLY A 61 7.58 -1.91 8.28
N TYR A 62 8.64 -1.53 7.56
CA TYR A 62 9.34 -0.23 7.66
C TYR A 62 8.99 0.66 6.45
N ASP A 63 7.70 0.91 6.27
CA ASP A 63 7.18 1.70 5.14
C ASP A 63 6.24 2.79 5.68
N PRO A 64 6.45 4.07 5.31
CA PRO A 64 5.50 5.13 5.62
C PRO A 64 4.05 4.76 5.24
N LEU A 65 3.83 4.07 4.13
CA LEU A 65 2.51 3.75 3.57
C LEU A 65 1.85 2.52 4.22
N ARG A 66 2.52 1.87 5.18
CA ARG A 66 2.07 0.62 5.80
C ARG A 66 0.66 0.74 6.37
N ASP A 67 0.40 1.74 7.22
CA ASP A 67 -0.84 1.81 7.96
C ASP A 67 -2.04 2.14 7.04
N GLU A 68 -1.85 2.96 6.00
CA GLU A 68 -2.92 3.26 5.04
C GLU A 68 -3.20 2.09 4.08
N GLY A 69 -2.16 1.33 3.69
CA GLY A 69 -2.35 0.09 2.94
C GLY A 69 -3.14 -0.95 3.75
N ARG A 70 -2.81 -1.10 5.04
CA ARG A 70 -3.59 -1.94 5.96
C ARG A 70 -5.03 -1.47 6.11
N ALA A 71 -5.24 -0.17 6.33
CA ALA A 71 -6.58 0.38 6.48
C ALA A 71 -7.44 0.19 5.21
N TYR A 72 -6.84 0.22 4.02
CA TYR A 72 -7.53 -0.08 2.77
C TYR A 72 -7.97 -1.55 2.70
N ALA A 73 -7.11 -2.48 3.12
CA ALA A 73 -7.46 -3.89 3.20
C ALA A 73 -8.60 -4.15 4.21
N GLU A 74 -8.54 -3.52 5.39
CA GLU A 74 -9.60 -3.61 6.41
C GLU A 74 -10.93 -3.10 5.86
N ARG A 75 -10.94 -1.96 5.16
CA ARG A 75 -12.15 -1.41 4.51
C ARG A 75 -12.75 -2.32 3.44
N LEU A 76 -11.91 -3.03 2.67
CA LEU A 76 -12.39 -4.03 1.70
C LEU A 76 -13.04 -5.22 2.40
N ILE A 77 -12.40 -5.74 3.46
CA ILE A 77 -12.92 -6.86 4.26
C ILE A 77 -14.26 -6.49 4.89
N ASP A 78 -14.36 -5.31 5.51
CA ASP A 78 -15.58 -4.82 6.15
C ASP A 78 -16.73 -4.64 5.14
N ALA A 79 -16.41 -4.34 3.88
CA ALA A 79 -17.38 -4.24 2.78
C ALA A 79 -17.78 -5.60 2.17
N GLY A 80 -17.22 -6.71 2.67
CA GLY A 80 -17.49 -8.06 2.18
C GLY A 80 -16.72 -8.44 0.92
N VAL A 81 -15.67 -7.70 0.56
CA VAL A 81 -14.79 -8.04 -0.56
C VAL A 81 -13.85 -9.16 -0.14
N LYS A 82 -13.65 -10.17 -1.01
CA LYS A 82 -12.66 -11.23 -0.77
C LYS A 82 -11.26 -10.61 -0.81
N THR A 83 -10.62 -10.48 0.34
CA THR A 83 -9.33 -9.80 0.45
C THR A 83 -8.31 -10.65 1.19
N THR A 84 -7.15 -10.83 0.59
CA THR A 84 -5.94 -11.36 1.24
C THR A 84 -5.06 -10.19 1.62
N TYR A 85 -4.74 -10.05 2.91
CA TYR A 85 -3.81 -9.04 3.39
C TYR A 85 -2.57 -9.72 3.99
N VAL A 86 -1.38 -9.21 3.63
CA VAL A 86 -0.12 -9.65 4.22
C VAL A 86 0.78 -8.45 4.52
N ASN A 87 1.43 -8.49 5.69
CA ASN A 87 2.49 -7.56 6.03
C ASN A 87 3.81 -8.33 6.10
N TYR A 88 4.81 -7.86 5.36
CA TYR A 88 6.17 -8.38 5.41
C TYR A 88 6.96 -7.59 6.47
N PRO A 89 7.15 -8.12 7.70
CA PRO A 89 7.90 -7.42 8.72
C PRO A 89 9.40 -7.38 8.36
N GLY A 90 10.09 -6.34 8.79
CA GLY A 90 11.54 -6.27 8.65
C GLY A 90 12.05 -5.83 7.28
N THR A 91 11.17 -5.48 6.35
CA THR A 91 11.54 -4.96 5.02
C THR A 91 10.99 -3.56 4.79
N ILE A 92 11.51 -2.90 3.75
CA ILE A 92 11.24 -1.51 3.38
C ILE A 92 10.29 -1.41 2.19
N HIS A 93 9.77 -0.20 1.97
CA HIS A 93 9.11 0.15 0.71
C HIS A 93 9.99 -0.24 -0.50
N GLY A 94 9.37 -0.72 -1.58
CA GLY A 94 10.07 -1.15 -2.80
C GLY A 94 10.71 -2.55 -2.73
N CYS A 95 10.60 -3.27 -1.62
CA CYS A 95 11.20 -4.61 -1.50
C CYS A 95 10.76 -5.60 -2.58
N PHE A 96 9.54 -5.45 -3.10
CA PHE A 96 8.96 -6.30 -4.13
C PHE A 96 9.78 -6.34 -5.43
N SER A 97 10.52 -5.26 -5.75
CA SER A 97 11.34 -5.16 -6.97
C SER A 97 12.85 -5.14 -6.70
N LEU A 98 13.27 -4.86 -5.46
CA LEU A 98 14.68 -4.89 -5.04
C LEU A 98 15.21 -6.32 -4.78
N THR A 99 14.76 -7.29 -5.58
CA THR A 99 14.96 -8.73 -5.35
C THR A 99 16.41 -9.19 -5.45
N ARG A 100 17.28 -8.42 -6.12
CA ARG A 100 18.73 -8.66 -6.11
C ARG A 100 19.34 -8.55 -4.71
N PHE A 101 18.76 -7.71 -3.85
CA PHE A 101 19.30 -7.37 -2.54
C PHE A 101 18.43 -7.92 -1.40
N LEU A 102 17.13 -8.04 -1.62
CA LEU A 102 16.15 -8.42 -0.60
C LEU A 102 15.43 -9.71 -1.03
N SER A 103 15.84 -10.84 -0.45
CA SER A 103 15.20 -12.15 -0.72
C SER A 103 13.73 -12.20 -0.30
N GLN A 104 13.31 -11.37 0.68
CA GLN A 104 11.90 -11.19 0.99
C GLN A 104 11.09 -10.68 -0.21
N GLY A 105 11.70 -9.93 -1.13
CA GLY A 105 11.06 -9.50 -2.37
C GLY A 105 10.67 -10.67 -3.26
N LEU A 106 11.55 -11.67 -3.40
CA LEU A 106 11.25 -12.89 -4.16
C LEU A 106 10.09 -13.67 -3.53
N LYS A 107 10.11 -13.82 -2.19
CA LYS A 107 8.99 -14.46 -1.46
C LYS A 107 7.67 -13.72 -1.65
N ALA A 108 7.70 -12.39 -1.61
CA ALA A 108 6.53 -11.56 -1.87
C ALA A 108 6.03 -11.72 -3.32
N ASN A 109 6.93 -11.83 -4.30
CA ASN A 109 6.55 -12.12 -5.69
C ASN A 109 5.86 -13.48 -5.82
N GLU A 110 6.44 -14.52 -5.22
CA GLU A 110 5.90 -15.88 -5.21
C GLU A 110 4.51 -15.92 -4.55
N GLU A 111 4.34 -15.27 -3.40
CA GLU A 111 3.05 -15.23 -2.69
C GLU A 111 1.98 -14.49 -3.50
N ALA A 112 2.29 -13.31 -4.04
CA ALA A 112 1.36 -12.56 -4.87
C ALA A 112 0.94 -13.36 -6.12
N ALA A 113 1.90 -14.03 -6.77
CA ALA A 113 1.63 -14.89 -7.92
C ALA A 113 0.77 -16.10 -7.54
N ALA A 114 1.07 -16.77 -6.42
CA ALA A 114 0.32 -17.93 -5.95
C ALA A 114 -1.12 -17.58 -5.56
N VAL A 115 -1.35 -16.45 -4.88
CA VAL A 115 -2.71 -16.00 -4.52
C VAL A 115 -3.53 -15.69 -5.77
N MET A 116 -2.91 -15.03 -6.76
CA MET A 116 -3.56 -14.75 -8.04
C MET A 116 -3.88 -16.04 -8.80
N GLY A 117 -2.90 -16.97 -8.91
CA GLY A 117 -3.09 -18.25 -9.59
C GLY A 117 -4.18 -19.10 -8.94
N ALA A 118 -4.17 -19.23 -7.61
CA ALA A 118 -5.20 -19.93 -6.86
C ALA A 118 -6.60 -19.30 -7.03
N PHE A 119 -6.68 -17.98 -7.20
CA PHE A 119 -7.96 -17.31 -7.47
C PHE A 119 -8.53 -17.67 -8.84
N PHE A 120 -7.68 -17.75 -9.87
CA PHE A 120 -8.08 -18.09 -11.24
C PHE A 120 -8.09 -19.60 -11.55
N GLY A 121 -7.60 -20.44 -10.63
CA GLY A 121 -7.52 -21.88 -10.83
C GLY A 121 -6.38 -22.31 -11.76
N THR A 122 -5.29 -21.55 -11.78
CA THR A 122 -4.08 -21.79 -12.60
C THR A 122 -2.85 -22.00 -11.76
#